data_AF-A0AAV5XXA7-F1
#
_entry.id   AF-A0AAV5XXA7-F1
#
_cell.length_a   1.000
_cell.length_b   1.000
_cell.length_c   1.000
_cell.angle_alpha   90.00
_cell.angle_beta   90.00
_cell.angle_gamma   90.00
#
_symmetry.space_group_name_H-M   'P 1'
#
loop_
_entity.id
_entity.type
_entity.pdbx_description
1 polymer ?
#
loop_
_entity_poly.entity_id
_entity_poly.type
_entity_poly.pdbx_seq_one_letter_code
_entity_poly.pdbx_strand_id
1 'polypeptide(L)'
;MTRASIREYLGAQRCRYQVLPRTERSALLDEIVAVTGYHRKAVSRRLANAPRRRTGRRAVGRPRQYGPAVATAARVLWEAAGQMGAKRLQPFVPELPARLTACGELQLPTEALPTQVA
;
A
#
# COMPACT_ATOMS: atom_id res chain seq x y z
N MET A 1 -20.30 2.31 23.47
CA MET A 1 -18.85 2.60 23.52
C MET A 1 -18.32 2.96 22.13
N THR A 2 -17.37 3.89 22.02
CA THR A 2 -16.71 4.21 20.74
C THR A 2 -15.60 3.20 20.40
N ARG A 3 -15.23 3.08 19.12
CA ARG A 3 -14.14 2.18 18.67
C ARG A 3 -12.76 2.59 19.20
N ALA A 4 -12.59 3.84 19.62
CA ALA A 4 -11.37 4.32 20.27
C ALA A 4 -11.29 3.81 21.71
N SER A 5 -12.35 4.01 22.49
CA SER A 5 -12.42 3.54 23.89
C SER A 5 -12.30 2.02 24.01
N ILE A 6 -12.89 1.26 23.07
CA ILE A 6 -12.72 -0.21 23.03
C ILE A 6 -11.25 -0.60 22.79
N ARG A 7 -10.51 0.15 21.97
CA ARG A 7 -9.09 -0.12 21.72
C ARG A 7 -8.24 0.17 22.95
N GLU A 8 -8.53 1.25 23.67
CA GLU A 8 -7.84 1.59 24.92
C GLU A 8 -8.11 0.54 26.00
N TYR A 9 -9.38 0.16 26.19
CA TYR A 9 -9.77 -0.89 27.13
C TYR A 9 -9.09 -2.24 26.81
N LEU A 10 -9.12 -2.68 25.55
CA LEU A 10 -8.42 -3.90 25.12
C LEU A 10 -6.90 -3.78 25.28
N GLY A 11 -6.34 -2.58 25.11
CA GLY A 11 -4.94 -2.29 25.33
C GLY A 11 -4.53 -2.50 26.79
N ALA A 12 -5.33 -2.00 27.74
CA ALA A 12 -5.11 -2.17 29.17
C ALA A 12 -5.22 -3.64 29.61
N GLN A 13 -6.24 -4.37 29.13
CA GLN A 13 -6.44 -5.79 29.49
C GLN A 13 -5.40 -6.74 28.86
N ARG A 14 -4.64 -6.26 27.88
CA ARG A 14 -3.66 -7.10 27.16
C ARG A 14 -2.50 -7.56 28.04
N CYS A 15 -2.02 -6.72 28.95
CA CYS A 15 -0.96 -7.10 29.88
C CYS A 15 -1.42 -8.26 30.77
N ARG A 16 -2.67 -8.19 31.28
CA ARG A 16 -3.28 -9.27 32.05
C ARG A 16 -3.39 -10.54 31.21
N TYR A 17 -3.96 -10.47 30.01
CA TYR A 17 -4.09 -11.64 29.12
C TYR A 17 -2.77 -12.38 28.85
N GLN A 18 -1.63 -11.67 28.77
CA GLN A 18 -0.32 -12.28 28.53
C GLN A 18 0.21 -13.04 29.74
N VAL A 19 0.00 -12.51 30.95
CA VAL A 19 0.53 -13.08 32.21
C VAL A 19 -0.34 -14.20 32.75
N LEU A 20 -1.67 -14.13 32.58
CA LEU A 20 -2.59 -15.12 33.15
C LEU A 20 -2.36 -16.55 32.60
N PRO A 21 -2.58 -17.60 33.42
CA PRO A 21 -2.57 -18.99 32.97
C PRO A 21 -3.76 -19.31 32.05
N ARG A 22 -3.68 -20.41 31.29
CA ARG A 22 -4.70 -20.78 30.28
C ARG A 22 -6.13 -20.88 30.83
N THR A 23 -6.27 -21.35 32.07
CA THR A 23 -7.55 -21.53 32.76
C THR A 23 -8.25 -20.21 33.05
N GLU A 24 -7.49 -19.17 33.41
CA GLU A 24 -8.05 -17.85 33.76
C GLU A 24 -8.19 -16.94 32.53
N ARG A 25 -7.45 -17.21 31.45
CA ARG A 25 -7.59 -16.50 30.18
C ARG A 25 -8.99 -16.64 29.58
N SER A 26 -9.66 -17.77 29.76
CA SER A 26 -11.03 -17.95 29.25
C SER A 26 -12.00 -17.01 29.96
N ALA A 27 -11.94 -16.92 31.30
CA ALA A 27 -12.76 -16.01 32.10
C ALA A 27 -12.52 -14.54 31.73
N LEU A 28 -11.26 -14.14 31.55
CA LEU A 28 -10.91 -12.79 31.10
C LEU A 28 -11.49 -12.47 29.71
N LEU A 29 -11.52 -13.45 28.79
CA LEU A 29 -12.15 -13.26 27.49
C LEU A 29 -13.66 -13.05 27.61
N ASP A 30 -14.33 -13.75 28.53
CA ASP A 30 -15.78 -13.64 28.73
C ASP A 30 -16.17 -12.29 29.36
N GLU A 31 -15.39 -11.80 30.31
CA GLU A 31 -15.52 -10.44 30.86
C GLU A 31 -15.43 -9.39 29.75
N ILE A 32 -14.41 -9.49 28.88
CA ILE A 32 -14.21 -8.52 27.80
C ILE A 32 -15.34 -8.59 26.76
N VAL A 33 -15.86 -9.78 26.47
CA VAL A 33 -17.02 -9.96 25.57
C VAL A 33 -18.25 -9.28 26.17
N ALA A 34 -18.50 -9.44 27.48
CA ALA A 34 -19.62 -8.80 28.17
C ALA A 34 -19.52 -7.27 28.16
N VAL A 35 -18.32 -6.71 28.35
CA VAL A 35 -18.10 -5.25 28.38
C VAL A 35 -18.14 -4.62 26.98
N THR A 36 -17.56 -5.28 25.98
CA THR A 36 -17.39 -4.70 24.64
C THR A 36 -18.45 -5.10 23.64
N GLY A 37 -19.18 -6.19 23.89
CA GLY A 37 -20.13 -6.81 22.95
C GLY A 37 -19.47 -7.45 21.73
N TYR A 38 -18.14 -7.62 21.73
CA TYR A 38 -17.42 -8.18 20.59
C TYR A 38 -17.45 -9.70 20.62
N HIS A 39 -17.43 -10.33 19.45
CA HIS A 39 -17.33 -11.77 19.36
C HIS A 39 -16.03 -12.30 20.01
N ARG A 40 -16.12 -13.38 20.80
CA ARG A 40 -14.98 -13.97 21.54
C ARG A 40 -13.74 -14.21 20.68
N LYS A 41 -13.93 -14.74 19.46
CA LYS A 41 -12.85 -14.97 18.49
C LYS A 41 -12.16 -13.67 18.05
N ALA A 42 -12.90 -12.57 17.94
CA ALA A 42 -12.35 -11.26 17.58
C ALA A 42 -11.53 -10.67 18.74
N VAL A 43 -12.01 -10.81 19.98
CA VAL A 43 -11.30 -10.39 21.20
C VAL A 43 -9.99 -11.17 21.36
N SER A 44 -10.05 -12.50 21.32
CA SER A 44 -8.86 -13.36 21.43
C SER A 44 -7.82 -13.04 20.36
N ARG A 45 -8.24 -12.82 19.11
CA ARG A 45 -7.34 -12.40 18.02
C ARG A 45 -6.66 -11.06 18.30
N ARG A 46 -7.36 -10.10 18.89
CA ARG A 46 -6.83 -8.76 19.21
C ARG A 46 -5.87 -8.78 20.40
N LEU A 47 -6.11 -9.63 21.39
CA LEU A 47 -5.24 -9.74 22.56
C LEU A 47 -3.97 -10.55 22.27
N ALA A 48 -4.11 -11.64 21.51
CA ALA A 48 -3.00 -12.53 21.16
C ALA A 48 -2.01 -11.89 20.17
N ASN A 49 -2.50 -11.13 19.19
CA ASN A 49 -1.62 -10.46 18.24
C ASN A 49 -1.19 -9.10 18.79
N ALA A 50 0.12 -8.85 18.83
CA ALA A 50 0.58 -7.47 18.93
C ALA A 50 -0.01 -6.66 17.77
N PRO A 51 -0.45 -5.41 18.02
CA PRO A 51 -0.70 -4.50 16.92
C PRO A 51 0.64 -4.39 16.19
N ARG A 52 0.76 -5.14 15.09
CA ARG A 52 1.92 -5.04 14.22
C ARG A 52 1.94 -3.57 13.82
N ARG A 53 2.92 -2.82 14.31
CA ARG A 53 3.29 -1.57 13.64
C ARG A 53 3.40 -1.96 12.18
N ARG A 54 2.61 -1.31 11.33
CA ARG A 54 2.77 -1.44 9.88
C ARG A 54 4.14 -0.83 9.59
N THR A 55 5.21 -1.57 9.85
CA THR A 55 6.52 -1.31 9.27
C THR A 55 6.25 -1.19 7.79
N GLY A 56 6.64 -0.04 7.22
CA GLY A 56 6.10 0.49 5.98
C GLY A 56 5.85 -0.61 4.96
N ARG A 57 4.68 -0.57 4.28
CA ARG A 57 4.29 -1.54 3.26
C ARG A 57 5.55 -1.92 2.47
N ARG A 58 6.08 -3.12 2.71
CA ARG A 58 7.10 -3.69 1.82
C ARG A 58 6.49 -3.56 0.44
N ALA A 59 7.19 -2.95 -0.51
CA ALA A 59 6.68 -2.86 -1.87
C ALA A 59 6.52 -4.30 -2.37
N VAL A 60 5.31 -4.84 -2.25
CA VAL A 60 4.97 -6.17 -2.73
C VAL A 60 4.73 -5.98 -4.22
N GLY A 61 5.70 -6.38 -5.04
CA GLY A 61 5.62 -6.26 -6.50
C GLY A 61 6.98 -6.31 -7.19
N ARG A 62 6.96 -6.35 -8.52
CA ARG A 62 8.16 -6.26 -9.38
C ARG A 62 8.94 -4.98 -9.02
N PRO A 63 10.29 -5.02 -8.93
CA PRO A 63 11.07 -3.81 -8.73
C PRO A 63 10.73 -2.77 -9.80
N ARG A 64 10.68 -1.49 -9.39
CA ARG A 64 10.44 -0.39 -10.32
C ARG A 64 11.58 -0.36 -11.34
N GLN A 65 11.26 -0.64 -12.60
CA GLN A 65 12.23 -0.60 -13.71
C GLN A 65 12.43 0.83 -14.24
N TYR A 66 11.41 1.68 -14.12
CA TYR A 66 11.43 3.04 -14.64
C TYR A 66 11.51 4.05 -13.49
N GLY A 67 12.47 4.96 -13.61
CA GLY A 67 12.67 6.06 -12.67
C GLY A 67 11.68 7.22 -12.86
N PRO A 68 11.73 8.23 -11.99
CA PRO A 68 10.85 9.40 -12.06
C PRO A 68 10.99 10.17 -13.39
N ALA A 69 12.20 10.23 -13.97
CA ALA A 69 12.44 10.87 -15.27
C ALA A 69 11.60 10.24 -16.39
N VAL A 70 11.52 8.91 -16.44
CA VAL A 70 10.71 8.18 -17.43
C VAL A 70 9.22 8.42 -17.21
N ALA A 71 8.77 8.50 -15.95
CA ALA A 71 7.38 8.81 -15.63
C ALA A 71 6.98 10.22 -16.09
N THR A 72 7.86 11.21 -15.91
CA THR A 72 7.64 12.59 -16.39
C THR A 72 7.58 12.64 -17.91
N ALA A 73 8.52 11.99 -18.60
CA ALA A 73 8.52 11.91 -20.06
C ALA A 73 7.26 11.21 -20.61
N ALA A 74 6.84 10.10 -20.00
CA ALA A 74 5.63 9.40 -20.37
C ALA A 74 4.36 10.25 -20.16
N ARG A 75 4.36 11.12 -19.14
CA ARG A 75 3.26 12.06 -18.91
C ARG A 75 3.17 13.12 -20.00
N VAL A 76 4.28 13.75 -20.36
CA VAL A 76 4.32 14.76 -21.44
C VAL A 76 3.87 14.13 -22.77
N LEU A 77 4.35 12.92 -23.06
CA LEU A 77 3.94 12.16 -24.23
C LEU A 77 2.42 11.88 -24.23
N TRP A 78 1.87 11.48 -23.08
CA TRP A 78 0.44 11.19 -22.93
C TRP A 78 -0.42 12.45 -23.08
N GLU A 79 0.04 13.58 -22.56
CA GLU A 79 -0.64 14.87 -22.71
C GLU A 79 -0.63 15.35 -24.17
N ALA A 80 0.51 15.27 -24.86
CA ALA A 80 0.63 15.59 -26.28
C ALA A 80 -0.22 14.66 -27.18
N ALA A 81 -0.38 13.41 -26.79
CA ALA A 81 -1.23 12.44 -27.49
C ALA A 81 -2.73 12.58 -27.16
N GLY A 82 -3.15 13.66 -26.51
CA GLY A 82 -4.56 13.91 -26.21
C GLY A 82 -5.13 12.97 -25.14
N GLN A 83 -4.29 12.53 -24.21
CA GLN A 83 -4.67 11.67 -23.08
C GLN A 83 -5.26 10.30 -23.47
N MET A 84 -4.89 9.77 -24.63
CA MET A 84 -5.34 8.46 -25.08
C MET A 84 -4.82 7.32 -24.20
N GLY A 85 -5.58 6.21 -24.11
CA GLY A 85 -5.17 5.05 -23.32
C GLY A 85 -3.87 4.42 -23.81
N ALA A 86 -3.07 3.85 -22.90
CA ALA A 86 -1.72 3.33 -23.18
C ALA A 86 -1.64 2.35 -24.38
N LYS A 87 -2.67 1.51 -24.57
CA LYS A 87 -2.74 0.58 -25.72
C LYS A 87 -2.85 1.29 -27.07
N ARG A 88 -3.55 2.43 -27.11
CA ARG A 88 -3.67 3.25 -28.32
C ARG A 88 -2.45 4.13 -28.54
N LEU A 89 -1.76 4.49 -27.46
CA LEU A 89 -0.52 5.25 -27.52
C LEU A 89 0.66 4.40 -28.04
N GLN A 90 0.69 3.11 -27.72
CA GLN A 90 1.79 2.18 -28.02
C GLN A 90 2.36 2.28 -29.45
N PRO A 91 1.54 2.33 -30.53
CA PRO A 91 2.06 2.42 -31.90
C PRO A 91 2.78 3.74 -32.20
N PHE A 92 2.47 4.81 -31.45
CA PHE A 92 3.02 6.15 -31.64
C PHE A 92 4.22 6.46 -30.74
N VAL A 93 4.49 5.60 -29.74
CA VAL A 93 5.65 5.72 -28.85
C VAL A 93 7.01 5.77 -29.57
N PRO A 94 7.27 5.08 -30.70
CA PRO A 94 8.58 5.19 -31.36
C PRO A 94 8.80 6.55 -32.05
N GLU A 95 7.75 7.21 -32.56
CA GLU A 95 7.88 8.43 -33.36
C GLU A 95 7.61 9.72 -32.58
N LEU A 96 6.63 9.71 -31.67
CA LEU A 96 6.21 10.91 -30.94
C LEU A 96 7.32 11.53 -30.08
N PRO A 97 8.18 10.78 -29.35
CA PRO A 97 9.23 11.38 -28.54
C PRO A 97 10.25 12.16 -29.38
N ALA A 98 10.57 11.65 -30.58
CA ALA A 98 11.47 12.33 -31.51
C ALA A 98 10.87 13.67 -31.99
N ARG A 99 9.57 13.68 -32.31
CA ARG A 99 8.86 14.92 -32.70
C ARG A 99 8.76 15.93 -31.56
N LEU A 100 8.44 15.47 -30.34
CA LEU A 100 8.34 16.35 -29.17
C LEU A 100 9.71 16.92 -28.74
N THR A 101 10.79 16.17 -28.96
CA THR A 101 12.15 16.68 -28.75
C THR A 101 12.50 17.74 -29.80
N ALA A 102 12.12 17.52 -31.07
CA ALA A 102 12.33 18.49 -32.15
C ALA A 102 11.54 19.80 -31.97
N CYS A 103 10.34 19.72 -31.39
CA CYS A 103 9.53 20.89 -31.04
C CYS A 103 9.97 21.57 -29.71
N GLY A 104 10.94 21.00 -28.99
CA GLY A 104 11.43 21.52 -27.71
C GLY A 104 10.50 21.29 -26.52
N GLU A 105 9.42 20.53 -26.68
CA GLU A 105 8.43 20.25 -25.63
C GLU A 105 8.86 19.10 -24.69
N LEU A 106 9.90 18.36 -25.06
CA LEU A 106 10.39 17.21 -24.31
C LEU A 106 11.92 17.23 -24.24
N GLN A 107 12.46 17.31 -23.02
CA GLN A 107 13.88 17.12 -22.76
C GLN A 107 14.10 15.68 -22.27
N LEU A 108 14.42 14.77 -23.18
CA LEU A 108 14.79 13.41 -22.81
C LEU A 108 16.29 13.33 -22.51
N PRO A 109 16.70 12.80 -21.35
CA PRO A 109 18.03 12.23 -21.24
C PRO A 109 18.08 10.99 -22.15
N THR A 110 18.95 11.02 -23.16
CA THR A 110 19.24 9.96 -24.14
C THR A 110 19.45 8.55 -23.55
N GLU A 111 19.69 8.44 -22.24
CA GLU A 111 20.03 7.20 -21.54
C GLU A 111 18.82 6.33 -21.12
N ALA A 112 17.59 6.83 -21.24
CA ALA A 112 16.43 6.24 -20.54
C ALA A 112 15.56 5.27 -21.38
N LEU A 113 15.93 4.97 -22.63
CA LEU A 113 15.25 3.92 -23.40
C LEU A 113 15.99 2.60 -23.16
N PRO A 114 15.52 1.71 -22.26
CA PRO A 114 16.02 0.35 -22.29
C PRO A 114 15.71 -0.21 -23.67
N THR A 115 16.77 -0.61 -24.35
CA THR A 115 16.79 -1.39 -25.58
C THR A 115 15.67 -2.42 -25.52
N GLN A 116 14.85 -2.41 -26.57
CA GLN A 116 13.66 -3.24 -26.74
C GLN A 116 13.84 -4.65 -26.16
N VAL A 117 12.97 -5.05 -25.24
CA VAL A 117 12.77 -6.46 -24.90
C VAL A 117 11.77 -7.00 -25.92
N ALA A 118 12.28 -7.86 -26.79
CA ALA A 118 11.51 -8.72 -27.69
C ALA A 118 10.59 -9.68 -26.91
#